data_AF-A0A7J9N3T0-F1
#
_entry.id   AF-A0A7J9N3T0-F1
#
_cell.length_a   1.000
_cell.length_b   1.000
_cell.length_c   1.000
_cell.angle_alpha   90.00
_cell.angle_beta   90.00
_cell.angle_gamma   90.00
#
_symmetry.space_group_name_H-M   'P 1'
#
loop_
_entity.id
_entity.type
_entity.pdbx_description
1 polymer ?
#
loop_
_entity_poly.entity_id
_entity_poly.type
_entity_poly.pdbx_seq_one_letter_code
_entity_poly.pdbx_strand_id
1 'polypeptide(L)'
;MNLQILDFKFLDGAIKVNHPITYFNCRKNHHNRMSLNLKGTRFYYSDSNSFWSLGCGNLVTIFDNEIDNLIGGCLQPSCRINKETSSIVGCPLTIPKGLSSFFANISDMVDSSDYRRKRSCGFASLISSEYDLTDDFDLSNRTHVPMLLQWGKLISGECYLNDSSDTSCTIDGKYCWSRL
;
A
#
# COMPACT_ATOMS: atom_id res chain seq x y z
N MET A 1 -5.14 15.16 1.33
CA MET A 1 -5.55 13.92 0.62
C MET A 1 -6.69 13.32 1.42
N ASN A 2 -7.80 12.94 0.80
CA ASN A 2 -8.96 12.37 1.51
C ASN A 2 -9.04 10.88 1.18
N LEU A 3 -8.70 10.03 2.16
CA LEU A 3 -8.84 8.58 2.03
C LEU A 3 -10.24 8.18 2.49
N GLN A 4 -10.98 7.47 1.64
CA GLN A 4 -12.27 6.91 2.02
C GLN A 4 -12.06 5.69 2.90
N ILE A 5 -12.79 5.61 4.02
CA ILE A 5 -12.78 4.42 4.86
C ILE A 5 -13.70 3.37 4.24
N LEU A 6 -13.18 2.16 4.07
CA LEU A 6 -13.89 1.00 3.53
C LEU A 6 -14.40 0.09 4.65
N ASP A 7 -13.60 -0.10 5.70
CA ASP A 7 -13.92 -0.98 6.81
C ASP A 7 -13.11 -0.62 8.08
N PHE A 8 -13.65 -0.97 9.26
CA PHE A 8 -13.02 -0.76 10.55
C PHE A 8 -12.71 -2.10 11.22
N LYS A 9 -11.43 -2.44 11.33
CA LYS A 9 -10.96 -3.63 12.04
C LYS A 9 -10.59 -3.28 13.46
N PHE A 10 -11.62 -3.12 14.29
CA PHE A 10 -11.46 -2.64 15.65
C PHE A 10 -10.51 -3.53 16.48
N LEU A 11 -10.68 -4.86 16.42
CA LEU A 11 -9.85 -5.81 17.17
C LEU A 11 -8.38 -5.80 16.76
N ASP A 12 -8.13 -5.57 15.48
CA ASP A 12 -6.78 -5.48 14.96
C ASP A 12 -6.17 -4.10 15.20
N GLY A 13 -6.93 -3.10 15.66
CA GLY A 13 -6.47 -1.72 15.76
C GLY A 13 -6.17 -1.10 14.39
N ALA A 14 -6.91 -1.51 13.34
CA ALA A 14 -6.67 -1.10 11.96
C ALA A 14 -7.95 -0.59 11.27
N ILE A 15 -7.76 0.19 10.21
CA ILE A 15 -8.81 0.64 9.30
C ILE A 15 -8.42 0.27 7.87
N LYS A 16 -9.38 -0.23 7.09
CA LYS A 16 -9.20 -0.45 5.66
C LYS A 16 -9.64 0.81 4.93
N VAL A 17 -8.78 1.35 4.10
CA VAL A 17 -9.01 2.59 3.35
C VAL A 17 -8.87 2.36 1.85
N ASN A 18 -9.54 3.21 1.07
CA ASN A 18 -9.47 3.23 -0.37
C ASN A 18 -8.26 4.07 -0.81
N HIS A 19 -7.17 3.41 -1.18
CA HIS A 19 -5.91 4.05 -1.49
C HIS A 19 -5.75 4.25 -3.01
N PRO A 20 -5.43 5.46 -3.49
CA PRO A 20 -5.32 5.72 -4.92
C PRO A 20 -4.11 5.00 -5.52
N ILE A 21 -4.29 4.52 -6.75
CA ILE A 21 -3.25 3.89 -7.53
C ILE A 21 -2.49 4.95 -8.33
N THR A 22 -1.16 4.80 -8.40
CA THR A 22 -0.32 5.62 -9.28
C THR A 22 -0.05 4.88 -10.57
N TYR A 23 -0.57 5.41 -11.68
CA TYR A 23 -0.29 4.90 -13.01
C TYR A 23 0.97 5.52 -13.61
N PHE A 24 1.83 4.68 -14.17
CA PHE A 24 3.07 5.09 -14.83
C PHE A 24 3.15 4.49 -16.24
N ASN A 25 3.99 5.09 -17.08
CA ASN A 25 4.18 4.68 -18.48
C ASN A 25 2.89 4.66 -19.33
N CYS A 26 1.89 5.48 -18.96
CA CYS A 26 0.70 5.71 -19.77
C CYS A 26 0.92 6.79 -20.84
N ARG A 27 0.09 6.77 -21.90
CA ARG A 27 0.13 7.79 -22.97
C ARG A 27 -0.31 9.20 -22.54
N LYS A 28 -1.14 9.30 -21.51
CA LYS A 28 -1.80 10.56 -21.11
C LYS A 28 -1.43 11.05 -19.70
N ASN A 29 -0.91 10.17 -18.84
CA ASN A 29 -0.56 10.47 -17.45
C ASN A 29 0.83 9.89 -17.12
N HIS A 30 1.77 10.74 -16.69
CA HIS A 30 3.15 10.36 -16.39
C HIS A 30 3.46 10.60 -14.92
N HIS A 31 2.74 9.93 -14.02
CA HIS A 31 3.05 9.98 -12.60
C HIS A 31 3.98 8.83 -12.25
N ASN A 32 5.28 9.13 -12.26
CA ASN A 32 6.32 8.16 -11.93
C ASN A 32 6.68 8.18 -10.43
N ARG A 33 5.91 8.92 -9.63
CA ARG A 33 6.15 9.14 -8.21
C ARG A 33 4.86 8.95 -7.44
N MET A 34 4.98 8.29 -6.29
CA MET A 34 3.88 8.06 -5.36
C MET A 34 4.34 8.40 -3.95
N SER A 35 3.53 9.15 -3.21
CA SER A 35 3.83 9.46 -1.82
C SER A 35 2.56 9.61 -1.02
N LEU A 36 2.60 9.10 0.21
CA LEU A 36 1.58 9.39 1.21
C LEU A 36 2.29 9.59 2.55
N ASN A 37 1.99 10.70 3.21
CA ASN A 37 2.58 11.08 4.48
C ASN A 37 1.49 11.15 5.54
N LEU A 38 1.58 10.27 6.54
CA LEU A 38 0.70 10.19 7.71
C LEU A 38 1.39 10.75 8.97
N LYS A 39 2.62 11.28 8.87
CA LYS A 39 3.30 11.94 9.99
C LYS A 39 2.44 13.10 10.50
N GLY A 40 2.36 13.22 11.83
CA GLY A 40 1.46 14.17 12.50
C GLY A 40 0.02 13.66 12.69
N THR A 41 -0.34 12.51 12.12
CA THR A 41 -1.58 11.80 12.44
C THR A 41 -1.35 10.70 13.48
N ARG A 42 -2.44 10.04 13.91
CA ARG A 42 -2.39 8.85 14.78
C ARG A 42 -2.26 7.53 13.99
N PHE A 43 -2.12 7.60 12.67
CA PHE A 43 -2.10 6.43 11.79
C PHE A 43 -0.69 6.14 11.26
N TYR A 44 -0.41 4.85 11.05
CA TYR A 44 0.77 4.35 10.34
C TYR A 44 0.37 3.19 9.42
N TYR A 45 1.24 2.80 8.50
CA TYR A 45 0.97 1.69 7.59
C TYR A 45 1.01 0.37 8.36
N SER A 46 -0.01 -0.48 8.17
CA SER A 46 0.03 -1.85 8.66
C SER A 46 1.13 -2.63 7.92
N ASP A 47 1.82 -3.52 8.63
CA ASP A 47 2.79 -4.47 8.07
C ASP A 47 2.12 -5.59 7.27
N SER A 48 0.79 -5.68 7.33
CA SER A 48 -0.04 -6.50 6.45
C SER A 48 -0.29 -5.84 5.08
N ASN A 49 0.38 -4.74 4.77
CA ASN A 49 0.41 -4.21 3.40
C ASN A 49 1.71 -4.58 2.71
N SER A 50 1.61 -4.79 1.41
CA SER A 50 2.74 -4.88 0.51
C SER A 50 2.66 -3.74 -0.50
N PHE A 51 3.80 -3.11 -0.78
CA PHE A 51 3.89 -2.30 -1.97
C PHE A 51 3.90 -3.21 -3.18
N TRP A 52 3.11 -2.86 -4.19
CA TRP A 52 3.01 -3.63 -5.41
C TRP A 52 3.16 -2.72 -6.62
N SER A 53 4.02 -3.12 -7.56
CA SER A 53 4.16 -2.45 -8.86
C SER A 53 4.03 -3.44 -10.01
N LEU A 54 2.97 -3.33 -10.81
CA LEU A 54 2.79 -4.09 -12.04
C LEU A 54 3.26 -3.28 -13.25
N GLY A 55 4.00 -3.93 -14.13
CA GLY A 55 4.65 -3.32 -15.28
C GLY A 55 5.90 -4.09 -15.68
N CYS A 56 6.67 -3.54 -16.60
CA CYS A 56 7.92 -4.12 -17.07
C CYS A 56 8.94 -3.01 -17.35
N GLY A 57 10.23 -3.35 -17.23
CA GLY A 57 11.35 -2.50 -17.62
C GLY A 57 11.67 -1.32 -16.69
N ASN A 58 11.03 -1.25 -15.52
CA ASN A 58 11.20 -0.14 -14.57
C ASN A 58 11.95 -0.61 -13.32
N LEU A 59 12.82 0.26 -12.82
CA LEU A 59 13.34 0.18 -11.46
C LEU A 59 12.40 0.96 -10.54
N VAL A 60 11.87 0.24 -9.55
CA VAL A 60 11.04 0.79 -8.49
C VAL A 60 11.90 0.92 -7.25
N THR A 61 11.85 2.08 -6.62
CA THR A 61 12.56 2.38 -5.36
C THR A 61 11.60 2.98 -4.36
N ILE A 62 11.71 2.60 -3.10
CA ILE A 62 10.88 3.09 -1.99
C ILE A 62 11.77 3.65 -0.90
N PHE A 63 11.41 4.82 -0.41
CA PHE A 63 12.08 5.57 0.64
C PHE A 63 11.07 5.88 1.77
N ASP A 64 11.54 6.04 3.01
CA ASP A 64 10.69 6.53 4.13
C ASP A 64 10.23 7.98 3.89
N ASN A 65 11.11 8.77 3.28
CA ASN A 65 10.83 10.15 2.93
C ASN A 65 11.51 10.52 1.60
N GLU A 66 11.11 11.64 1.00
CA GLU A 66 11.68 12.14 -0.27
C GLU A 66 13.19 12.41 -0.23
N ILE A 67 13.76 12.66 0.96
CA ILE A 67 15.07 13.31 1.07
C ILE A 67 16.23 12.33 1.25
N ASP A 68 16.04 11.20 1.93
CA ASP A 68 16.92 10.01 1.89
C ASP A 68 16.52 9.05 3.02
N ASN A 69 16.36 7.77 2.66
CA ASN A 69 16.34 6.57 3.52
C ASN A 69 15.72 5.45 2.68
N LEU A 70 16.54 4.82 1.83
CA LEU A 70 16.10 3.72 0.97
C LEU A 70 15.60 2.57 1.84
N ILE A 71 14.31 2.26 1.72
CA ILE A 71 13.67 1.10 2.35
C ILE A 71 13.97 -0.14 1.51
N GLY A 72 13.90 0.00 0.19
CA GLY A 72 14.12 -1.10 -0.74
C GLY A 72 13.78 -0.72 -2.17
N GLY A 73 13.94 -1.69 -3.05
CA GLY A 73 13.64 -1.51 -4.46
C GLY A 73 13.70 -2.82 -5.21
N CYS A 74 13.26 -2.79 -6.46
CA CYS A 74 13.20 -3.95 -7.32
C CYS A 74 13.21 -3.55 -8.79
N LEU A 75 13.72 -4.46 -9.60
CA LEU A 75 13.72 -4.31 -11.04
C LEU A 75 12.59 -5.15 -11.64
N GLN A 76 11.68 -4.51 -12.36
CA GLN A 76 10.65 -5.20 -13.12
C GLN A 76 11.26 -5.96 -14.31
N PRO A 77 10.66 -7.08 -14.74
CA PRO A 77 11.17 -7.88 -15.84
C PRO A 77 11.24 -7.08 -17.15
N SER A 78 12.07 -7.54 -18.08
CA SER A 78 12.15 -6.95 -19.43
C SER A 78 10.80 -7.01 -20.13
N CYS A 79 10.48 -5.96 -20.88
CA CYS A 79 9.27 -5.95 -21.68
C CYS A 79 9.38 -6.73 -23.00
N ARG A 80 10.52 -7.36 -23.28
CA ARG A 80 10.72 -8.15 -24.52
C ARG A 80 9.93 -9.44 -24.44
N ILE A 81 8.94 -9.57 -25.33
CA ILE A 81 8.13 -10.77 -25.50
C ILE A 81 8.90 -11.72 -26.43
N ASN A 82 9.86 -12.47 -25.90
CA ASN A 82 10.22 -13.74 -26.55
C ASN A 82 9.05 -14.73 -26.31
N LYS A 83 8.90 -15.79 -27.12
CA LYS A 83 7.70 -16.65 -27.22
C LYS A 83 7.19 -17.29 -25.92
N GLU A 84 7.87 -17.11 -24.80
CA GLU A 84 7.34 -17.38 -23.48
C GLU A 84 6.82 -16.05 -22.94
N THR A 85 5.49 -15.92 -22.90
CA THR A 85 4.80 -14.87 -22.15
C THR A 85 5.35 -14.89 -20.73
N SER A 86 6.34 -14.05 -20.47
CA SER A 86 6.77 -13.75 -19.11
C SER A 86 5.51 -13.21 -18.46
N SER A 87 4.91 -14.03 -17.60
CA SER A 87 3.81 -13.60 -16.75
C SER A 87 4.27 -12.29 -16.15
N ILE A 88 3.39 -11.27 -16.18
CA ILE A 88 3.68 -9.96 -15.62
C ILE A 88 3.73 -10.17 -14.09
N VAL A 89 4.84 -10.74 -13.61
CA VAL A 89 5.13 -10.91 -12.20
C VAL A 89 5.50 -9.52 -11.73
N GLY A 90 4.59 -8.94 -10.96
CA GLY A 90 4.81 -7.67 -10.31
C GLY A 90 6.07 -7.63 -9.48
N CYS A 91 6.40 -6.43 -9.04
CA CYS A 91 7.31 -6.27 -7.94
C CYS A 91 6.54 -6.08 -6.62
N PRO A 92 6.48 -7.12 -5.76
CA PRO A 92 6.22 -6.95 -4.34
C PRO A 92 7.41 -6.35 -3.61
N LEU A 93 7.13 -5.44 -2.69
CA LEU A 93 8.06 -5.03 -1.63
C LEU A 93 7.33 -5.00 -0.29
N THR A 94 7.91 -5.67 0.71
CA THR A 94 7.41 -5.63 2.08
C THR A 94 7.76 -4.30 2.73
N ILE A 95 6.83 -3.75 3.51
CA ILE A 95 7.00 -2.45 4.15
C ILE A 95 7.43 -2.64 5.61
N PRO A 96 8.39 -1.84 6.11
CA PRO A 96 8.84 -1.93 7.49
C PRO A 96 7.71 -1.56 8.47
N LYS A 97 7.72 -2.21 9.64
CA LYS A 97 6.76 -1.91 10.71
C LYS A 97 6.92 -0.48 11.20
N GLY A 98 5.80 0.18 11.49
CA GLY A 98 5.78 1.54 12.04
C GLY A 98 6.04 2.64 11.02
N LEU A 99 6.12 2.31 9.73
CA LEU A 99 6.26 3.31 8.68
C LEU A 99 5.04 4.23 8.65
N SER A 100 5.26 5.53 8.68
CA SER A 100 4.18 6.56 8.66
C SER A 100 4.29 7.48 7.45
N SER A 101 5.32 7.34 6.64
CA SER A 101 5.53 8.08 5.41
C SER A 101 6.24 7.17 4.42
N PHE A 102 5.94 7.30 3.14
CA PHE A 102 6.78 6.72 2.11
C PHE A 102 6.78 7.59 0.87
N PHE A 103 7.85 7.44 0.11
CA PHE A 103 7.99 7.97 -1.23
C PHE A 103 8.48 6.84 -2.14
N ALA A 104 7.75 6.57 -3.22
CA ALA A 104 8.14 5.60 -4.22
C ALA A 104 8.43 6.30 -5.54
N ASN A 105 9.53 5.91 -6.18
CA ASN A 105 9.98 6.44 -7.47
C ASN A 105 10.13 5.28 -8.47
N ILE A 106 9.51 5.46 -9.64
CA ILE A 106 9.51 4.49 -10.74
C ILE A 106 10.32 5.10 -11.89
N SER A 107 11.44 4.48 -12.21
CA SER A 107 12.35 4.95 -13.25
C SER A 107 12.47 3.92 -14.37
N ASP A 108 12.40 4.40 -15.61
CA ASP A 108 12.59 3.54 -16.79
C ASP A 108 14.08 3.19 -16.89
N MET A 109 14.44 1.89 -16.79
CA MET A 109 15.84 1.45 -16.85
C MET A 109 16.17 0.56 -18.05
N VAL A 110 15.18 -0.14 -18.61
CA VAL A 110 15.38 -1.08 -19.72
C VAL A 110 14.73 -0.55 -20.99
N ASP A 111 15.30 -0.85 -22.16
CA ASP A 111 14.74 -0.57 -23.50
C ASP A 111 13.26 -1.00 -23.59
N SER A 112 12.36 -0.09 -23.20
CA SER A 112 10.90 -0.27 -23.20
C SER A 112 10.29 0.15 -24.53
N SER A 113 11.12 0.42 -25.55
CA SER A 113 10.72 0.97 -26.85
C SER A 113 9.66 0.11 -27.57
N ASP A 114 9.73 -1.22 -27.44
CA ASP A 114 8.72 -2.13 -28.00
C ASP A 114 7.43 -2.23 -27.18
N TYR A 115 7.49 -2.00 -25.86
CA TYR A 115 6.33 -2.04 -24.97
C TYR A 115 5.55 -0.73 -24.93
N ARG A 116 6.24 0.41 -25.03
CA ARG A 116 5.61 1.71 -25.28
C ARG A 116 4.74 1.69 -26.54
N ARG A 117 5.06 0.81 -27.51
CA ARG A 117 4.24 0.55 -28.70
C ARG A 117 3.04 -0.38 -28.41
N LYS A 118 3.20 -1.40 -27.56
CA LYS A 118 2.14 -2.35 -27.10
C LYS A 118 1.54 -1.97 -25.72
N ARG A 119 0.89 -0.81 -25.69
CA ARG A 119 -0.18 -0.32 -24.77
C ARG A 119 -0.63 -1.19 -23.56
N SER A 120 0.11 -1.27 -22.46
CA SER A 120 -0.51 -1.35 -21.12
C SER A 120 0.19 -0.44 -20.13
N CYS A 121 -0.61 0.32 -19.36
CA CYS A 121 -0.10 1.15 -18.28
C CYS A 121 0.42 0.27 -17.16
N GLY A 122 1.57 0.63 -16.59
CA GLY A 122 1.97 0.08 -15.30
C GLY A 122 1.26 0.81 -14.17
N PHE A 123 1.19 0.19 -13.00
CA PHE A 123 0.65 0.83 -11.82
C PHE A 123 1.40 0.43 -10.56
N ALA A 124 1.36 1.31 -9.56
CA ALA A 124 1.92 1.10 -8.25
C ALA A 124 0.96 1.54 -7.13
N SER A 125 0.92 0.77 -6.04
CA SER A 125 0.21 1.13 -4.81
C SER A 125 0.69 0.32 -3.60
N LEU A 126 0.40 0.80 -2.39
CA LEU A 126 0.26 -0.07 -1.22
C LEU A 126 -1.04 -0.88 -1.34
N ILE A 127 -0.96 -2.17 -1.06
CA ILE A 127 -2.09 -3.09 -1.16
C ILE A 127 -2.12 -3.95 0.09
N SER A 128 -3.31 -4.12 0.68
CA SER A 128 -3.52 -5.08 1.77
C SER A 128 -3.25 -6.51 1.29
N SER A 129 -2.55 -7.32 2.09
CA SER A 129 -2.28 -8.73 1.80
C SER A 129 -3.54 -9.59 1.67
N GLU A 130 -4.65 -9.15 2.24
CA GLU A 130 -5.97 -9.81 2.12
C GLU A 130 -6.62 -9.60 0.77
N TYR A 131 -6.06 -8.71 -0.05
CA TYR A 131 -6.62 -8.37 -1.33
C TYR A 131 -6.02 -9.25 -2.40
N ASP A 132 -6.87 -10.05 -3.02
CA ASP A 132 -6.46 -10.93 -4.09
C ASP A 132 -6.21 -10.13 -5.38
N LEU A 133 -4.97 -10.17 -5.85
CA LEU A 133 -4.54 -9.58 -7.12
C LEU A 133 -4.64 -10.58 -8.28
N THR A 134 -4.96 -11.85 -8.00
CA THR A 134 -4.99 -12.91 -9.01
C THR A 134 -6.28 -12.93 -9.85
N ASP A 135 -7.37 -12.37 -9.32
CA ASP A 135 -8.69 -12.44 -9.95
C ASP A 135 -8.95 -11.38 -11.03
N ASP A 136 -8.13 -10.34 -11.16
CA ASP A 136 -8.43 -9.25 -12.10
C ASP A 136 -7.17 -8.57 -12.65
N PHE A 137 -6.54 -9.21 -13.64
CA PHE A 137 -5.48 -8.60 -14.45
C PHE A 137 -5.98 -7.40 -15.28
N ASP A 138 -7.29 -7.14 -15.31
CA ASP A 138 -7.87 -5.96 -15.97
C ASP A 138 -7.89 -4.73 -15.04
N LEU A 139 -6.71 -4.39 -14.50
CA LEU A 139 -6.48 -3.17 -13.74
C LEU A 139 -6.60 -1.88 -14.57
N SER A 140 -7.01 -1.98 -15.84
CA SER A 140 -7.15 -0.86 -16.77
C SER A 140 -8.16 0.19 -16.30
N ASN A 141 -9.17 -0.20 -15.49
CA ASN A 141 -10.22 0.70 -15.00
C ASN A 141 -10.14 0.99 -13.49
N ARG A 142 -9.15 0.46 -12.78
CA ARG A 142 -9.12 0.51 -11.31
C ARG A 142 -8.38 1.73 -10.79
N THR A 143 -9.08 2.63 -10.12
CA THR A 143 -8.47 3.88 -9.62
C THR A 143 -7.91 3.77 -8.20
N HIS A 144 -8.41 2.80 -7.42
CA HIS A 144 -8.05 2.61 -6.02
C HIS A 144 -7.98 1.13 -5.63
N VAL A 145 -7.20 0.83 -4.61
CA VAL A 145 -7.06 -0.48 -3.97
C VAL A 145 -7.20 -0.37 -2.45
N PRO A 146 -7.63 -1.44 -1.77
CA PRO A 146 -7.67 -1.43 -0.31
C PRO A 146 -6.27 -1.46 0.30
N MET A 147 -6.07 -0.62 1.31
CA MET A 147 -4.87 -0.55 2.14
C MET A 147 -5.28 -0.54 3.61
N LEU A 148 -4.45 -1.11 4.49
CA LEU A 148 -4.67 -1.09 5.94
C LEU A 148 -3.83 -0.01 6.62
N LEU A 149 -4.48 0.88 7.35
CA LEU A 149 -3.80 1.79 8.28
C LEU A 149 -3.99 1.28 9.70
N GLN A 150 -2.92 1.27 10.46
CA GLN A 150 -2.90 0.91 11.85
C GLN A 150 -3.04 2.18 12.70
N TRP A 151 -3.89 2.14 13.73
CA TRP A 151 -4.11 3.26 14.67
C TRP A 151 -3.89 2.85 16.12
N GLY A 152 -3.92 1.55 16.41
CA GLY A 152 -3.65 1.01 17.73
C GLY A 152 -2.96 -0.34 17.61
N LYS A 153 -2.33 -0.79 18.68
CA LYS A 153 -1.84 -2.16 18.81
C LYS A 153 -2.63 -2.82 19.92
N LEU A 154 -3.24 -3.97 19.64
CA LEU A 154 -3.86 -4.75 20.68
C LEU A 154 -2.81 -5.16 21.72
N ILE A 155 -3.05 -4.80 22.96
CA ILE A 155 -2.26 -5.26 24.10
C ILE A 155 -3.07 -6.37 24.74
N SER A 156 -2.58 -7.62 24.62
CA SER A 156 -3.18 -8.75 25.30
C SER A 156 -2.77 -8.74 26.76
N GLY A 157 -3.73 -8.60 27.67
CA GLY A 157 -3.51 -8.60 29.12
C GLY A 157 -4.82 -8.32 29.86
N GLU A 158 -4.82 -8.54 31.18
CA GLU A 158 -5.93 -8.11 32.02
C GLU A 158 -5.99 -6.57 32.02
N CYS A 159 -7.09 -6.01 31.53
CA CYS A 159 -7.36 -4.59 31.65
C CYS A 159 -7.91 -4.31 33.04
N TYR A 160 -7.09 -3.77 33.93
CA TYR A 160 -7.58 -3.20 35.18
C TYR A 160 -8.14 -1.80 34.90
N LEU A 161 -9.44 -1.74 34.61
CA LEU A 161 -10.15 -0.48 34.44
C LEU A 161 -10.32 0.14 35.83
N ASN A 162 -9.78 1.34 36.02
CA ASN A 162 -10.10 2.12 37.22
C ASN A 162 -11.52 2.71 37.04
N ASP A 163 -12.42 2.41 37.98
CA ASP A 163 -13.82 2.87 38.03
C ASP A 163 -13.99 4.40 37.98
N SER A 164 -12.90 5.17 38.13
CA SER A 164 -12.88 6.63 38.06
C SER A 164 -12.71 7.22 36.65
N SER A 165 -12.50 6.38 35.63
CA SER A 165 -12.31 6.84 34.24
C SER A 165 -13.61 6.72 33.44
N ASP A 166 -13.88 7.68 32.54
CA ASP A 166 -15.00 7.62 31.58
C ASP A 166 -14.83 6.40 30.67
N THR A 167 -15.35 5.26 31.14
CA THR A 167 -15.14 3.95 30.54
C THR A 167 -16.41 3.54 29.80
N SER A 168 -16.26 3.04 28.59
CA SER A 168 -17.34 2.50 27.76
C SER A 168 -16.99 1.07 27.37
N CYS A 169 -17.96 0.17 27.47
CA CYS A 169 -17.76 -1.25 27.21
C CYS A 169 -18.77 -1.79 26.18
N THR A 170 -18.43 -2.91 25.54
CA THR A 170 -19.38 -3.68 24.73
C THR A 170 -20.48 -4.28 25.61
N ILE A 171 -21.62 -4.61 25.00
CA ILE A 171 -22.81 -5.18 25.70
C ILE A 171 -22.47 -6.49 26.43
N ASP A 172 -21.55 -7.29 25.89
CA ASP A 172 -21.07 -8.55 26.48
C ASP A 172 -19.95 -8.35 27.50
N GLY A 173 -19.51 -7.11 27.77
CA GLY A 173 -18.45 -6.78 28.72
C GLY A 173 -17.06 -7.29 28.34
N LYS A 174 -16.91 -7.88 27.14
CA LYS A 174 -15.66 -8.49 26.69
C LYS A 174 -14.59 -7.46 26.34
N TYR A 175 -15.02 -6.26 25.96
CA TYR A 175 -14.12 -5.19 25.57
C TYR A 175 -14.56 -3.87 26.21
N CYS A 176 -13.60 -3.13 26.74
CA CYS A 176 -13.81 -1.85 27.38
C CYS A 176 -12.72 -0.86 26.97
N TRP A 177 -13.05 0.42 26.93
CA TRP A 177 -12.14 1.50 26.60
C TRP A 177 -12.40 2.70 27.52
N SER A 178 -11.33 3.37 27.93
CA SER A 178 -11.37 4.65 28.62
C SER A 178 -10.71 5.73 27.77
N ARG A 179 -11.14 6.99 27.94
CA ARG A 179 -10.41 8.12 27.37
C ARG A 179 -9.05 8.25 28.05
N LEU A 180 -7.98 8.16 27.25
CA LEU A 180 -6.60 8.51 27.64
C LEU A 180 -6.40 10.02 27.64
#